data_AF-Q5BWC9-F1
#
_entry.id   AF-Q5BWC9-F1
#
_cell.length_a   1.000
_cell.length_b   1.000
_cell.length_c   1.000
_cell.angle_alpha   90.00
_cell.angle_beta   90.00
_cell.angle_gamma   90.00
#
_symmetry.space_group_name_H-M   'P 1'
#
loop_
_entity.id
_entity.type
_entity.pdbx_description
1 polymer ?
#
loop_
_entity_poly.entity_id
_entity_poly.type
_entity_poly.pdbx_seq_one_letter_code
_entity_poly.pdbx_strand_id
1 'polypeptide(L)'
;MQSPVVTENRMRDDEELLLQCRWHNCYQYFPNYIRLHVHLLECHLNNAPDLICLWDSCRNDIFLDYDQLCRHILLHAFFEYCIFNTQNCLKSHHKIWNFVCCGINCQKPAYLQRTTEKFLWNPIILERGFECQWKDCDYTTNSAYLFVEHVKGHDYADNCDNINTNSSQLVCLW
;
A
#
# COMPACT_ATOMS: atom_id res chain seq x y z
N MET A 1 3.45 46.65 -35.11
CA MET A 1 4.51 46.56 -34.07
C MET A 1 4.02 47.40 -32.91
N GLN A 2 3.80 46.94 -31.68
CA GLN A 2 4.25 45.74 -30.94
C GLN A 2 3.06 45.06 -30.25
N SER A 3 3.15 43.73 -30.15
CA SER A 3 2.19 42.83 -29.51
C SER A 3 2.13 43.03 -27.99
N PRO A 4 1.00 42.71 -27.33
CA PRO A 4 0.98 42.58 -25.88
C PRO A 4 1.78 41.35 -25.46
N VAL A 5 2.57 41.53 -24.41
CA VAL A 5 3.40 40.50 -23.77
C VAL A 5 2.48 39.39 -23.28
N VAL A 6 2.60 38.21 -23.92
CA VAL A 6 2.04 36.96 -23.38
C VAL A 6 2.87 36.63 -22.15
N THR A 7 2.31 36.89 -20.97
CA THR A 7 2.81 36.31 -19.73
C THR A 7 2.59 34.81 -19.83
N GLU A 8 3.65 34.08 -20.13
CA GLU A 8 3.72 32.63 -19.95
C GLU A 8 3.33 32.31 -18.51
N ASN A 9 2.11 31.82 -18.33
CA ASN A 9 1.75 31.03 -17.18
C ASN A 9 2.66 29.80 -17.18
N ARG A 10 3.79 29.88 -16.48
CA ARG A 10 4.49 28.70 -15.98
C ARG A 10 3.59 28.07 -14.93
N MET A 11 2.60 27.30 -15.39
CA MET A 11 1.87 26.35 -14.57
C MET A 11 2.93 25.37 -14.06
N ARG A 12 3.17 25.39 -12.75
CA ARG A 12 3.96 24.36 -12.08
C ARG A 12 3.29 23.02 -12.41
N ASP A 13 4.05 22.10 -13.00
CA ASP A 13 3.72 20.68 -13.05
C ASP A 13 3.72 20.12 -11.62
N ASP A 14 2.76 20.52 -10.80
CA ASP A 14 2.32 19.76 -9.63
C ASP A 14 1.36 18.69 -10.16
N GLU A 15 1.93 17.72 -10.88
CA GLU A 15 1.19 16.52 -11.27
C GLU A 15 0.79 15.81 -9.98
N GLU A 16 -0.47 15.98 -9.58
CA GLU A 16 -1.06 15.35 -8.41
C GLU A 16 -0.88 13.84 -8.58
N LEU A 17 -0.02 13.25 -7.75
CA LEU A 17 0.17 11.81 -7.80
C LEU A 17 -1.16 11.18 -7.37
N LEU A 18 -1.62 10.19 -8.12
CA LEU A 18 -2.79 9.38 -7.80
C LEU A 18 -2.42 7.89 -7.82
N LEU A 19 -3.12 7.10 -7.01
CA LEU A 19 -3.02 5.65 -7.03
C LEU A 19 -3.69 5.10 -8.30
N GLN A 20 -2.95 4.33 -9.08
CA GLN A 20 -3.50 3.68 -10.27
C GLN A 20 -3.97 2.25 -9.95
N CYS A 21 -5.19 1.90 -10.33
CA CYS A 21 -5.57 0.49 -10.44
C CYS A 21 -4.88 -0.13 -11.65
N ARG A 22 -4.16 -1.23 -11.47
CA ARG A 22 -3.47 -1.93 -12.56
C ARG A 22 -4.11 -3.27 -12.90
N TRP A 23 -5.36 -3.47 -12.51
CA TRP A 23 -6.12 -4.62 -12.99
C TRP A 23 -6.21 -4.59 -14.51
N HIS A 24 -6.17 -5.74 -15.18
CA HIS A 24 -6.20 -5.82 -16.64
C HIS A 24 -7.39 -5.05 -17.21
N ASN A 25 -7.10 -4.12 -18.14
CA ASN A 25 -8.05 -3.17 -18.74
C ASN A 25 -8.74 -2.20 -17.75
N CYS A 26 -8.24 -2.08 -16.52
CA CYS A 26 -8.59 -1.01 -15.61
C CYS A 26 -7.48 0.04 -15.61
N TYR A 27 -7.84 1.29 -15.89
CA TYR A 27 -6.91 2.43 -15.94
C TYR A 27 -7.40 3.57 -15.04
N GLN A 28 -8.17 3.24 -14.01
CA GLN A 28 -8.73 4.23 -13.10
C GLN A 28 -7.70 4.69 -12.06
N TYR A 29 -7.79 5.96 -11.67
CA TYR A 29 -6.92 6.62 -10.70
C TYR A 29 -7.72 7.04 -9.46
N PHE A 30 -7.07 6.98 -8.29
CA PHE A 30 -7.70 7.18 -7.00
C PHE A 30 -6.87 8.09 -6.09
N PRO A 31 -7.51 8.96 -5.30
CA PRO A 31 -6.80 9.91 -4.44
C PRO A 31 -6.23 9.28 -3.16
N ASN A 32 -6.72 8.10 -2.77
CA ASN A 32 -6.26 7.41 -1.56
C ASN A 32 -6.56 5.91 -1.60
N TYR A 33 -5.93 5.17 -0.68
CA TYR A 33 -6.05 3.72 -0.60
C TYR A 33 -7.50 3.26 -0.40
N ILE A 34 -8.29 3.95 0.43
CA ILE A 34 -9.67 3.55 0.73
C ILE A 34 -10.51 3.52 -0.55
N ARG A 35 -10.35 4.52 -1.44
CA ARG A 35 -11.06 4.56 -2.72
C ARG A 35 -10.63 3.43 -3.66
N LEU A 36 -9.32 3.17 -3.77
CA LEU A 36 -8.81 2.05 -4.56
C LEU A 36 -9.27 0.69 -4.00
N HIS A 37 -9.28 0.53 -2.68
CA HIS A 37 -9.75 -0.66 -1.99
C HIS A 37 -11.20 -0.97 -2.37
N VAL A 38 -12.11 -0.01 -2.16
CA VAL A 38 -13.54 -0.20 -2.49
C VAL A 38 -13.71 -0.55 -3.96
N HIS A 39 -13.02 0.16 -4.85
CA HIS A 39 -13.04 -0.13 -6.29
C HIS A 39 -12.61 -1.57 -6.61
N LEU A 40 -11.54 -2.07 -5.98
CA LEU A 40 -11.07 -3.43 -6.20
C LEU A 40 -12.09 -4.48 -5.76
N LEU A 41 -12.73 -4.27 -4.61
CA LEU A 41 -13.75 -5.20 -4.12
C LEU A 41 -14.98 -5.20 -5.04
N GLU A 42 -15.49 -4.02 -5.38
CA GLU A 42 -16.76 -3.87 -6.11
C GLU A 42 -16.63 -4.18 -7.60
N CYS A 43 -15.53 -3.77 -8.24
CA CYS A 43 -15.38 -3.87 -9.69
C CYS A 43 -14.61 -5.11 -10.14
N HIS A 44 -13.65 -5.60 -9.35
CA HIS A 44 -12.70 -6.62 -9.79
C HIS A 44 -12.91 -7.94 -9.07
N LEU A 45 -12.93 -7.93 -7.74
CA LEU A 45 -13.07 -9.14 -6.93
C LEU A 45 -14.45 -9.78 -7.08
N ASN A 46 -15.53 -9.00 -6.96
CA ASN A 46 -16.90 -9.51 -7.12
C ASN A 46 -17.22 -10.03 -8.52
N ASN A 47 -16.43 -9.66 -9.52
CA ASN A 47 -16.61 -10.05 -10.92
C ASN A 47 -15.50 -10.99 -11.42
N ALA A 48 -14.70 -11.60 -10.54
CA ALA A 48 -13.63 -12.51 -10.92
C ALA A 48 -14.19 -13.95 -11.08
N PRO A 49 -14.47 -14.43 -12.32
CA PRO A 49 -15.19 -15.69 -12.54
C PRO A 49 -14.41 -16.93 -12.11
N ASP A 50 -13.07 -16.87 -12.18
CA ASP A 50 -12.19 -18.03 -11.97
C ASP A 50 -11.28 -17.89 -10.74
N LEU A 51 -11.55 -16.94 -9.86
CA LEU A 51 -10.66 -16.61 -8.73
C LEU A 51 -9.21 -16.38 -9.18
N ILE A 52 -9.01 -15.71 -10.33
CA ILE A 52 -7.69 -15.39 -10.88
C ILE A 52 -7.37 -13.93 -10.63
N CYS A 53 -6.13 -13.63 -10.24
CA CYS A 53 -5.62 -12.27 -10.22
C CYS A 53 -5.26 -11.82 -11.64
N LEU A 54 -5.82 -10.70 -12.09
CA LEU A 54 -5.49 -10.07 -13.37
C LEU A 54 -4.74 -8.75 -13.17
N TRP A 55 -4.08 -8.58 -12.02
CA TRP A 55 -3.23 -7.42 -11.79
C TRP A 55 -2.02 -7.45 -12.74
N ASP A 56 -1.68 -6.30 -13.32
CA ASP A 56 -0.57 -6.19 -14.27
C ASP A 56 0.74 -6.71 -13.65
N SER A 57 1.45 -7.53 -14.40
CA SER A 57 2.68 -8.21 -13.99
C SER A 57 2.54 -9.17 -12.79
N CYS A 58 1.32 -9.57 -12.42
CA CYS A 58 1.09 -10.68 -11.50
C CYS A 58 1.06 -12.02 -12.24
N ARG A 59 1.45 -13.10 -11.55
CA ARG A 59 1.22 -14.45 -12.05
C ARG A 59 -0.28 -14.70 -12.04
N ASN A 60 -0.81 -15.19 -13.16
CA ASN A 60 -2.23 -15.53 -13.33
C ASN A 60 -2.54 -16.88 -12.66
N ASP A 61 -2.20 -17.02 -11.39
CA ASP A 61 -2.47 -18.23 -10.62
C ASP A 61 -3.94 -18.23 -10.14
N ILE A 62 -4.52 -19.43 -10.04
CA ILE A 62 -5.89 -19.65 -9.57
C ILE A 62 -5.84 -19.76 -8.04
N PHE A 63 -6.66 -18.96 -7.36
CA PHE A 63 -6.79 -18.99 -5.90
C PHE A 63 -7.83 -20.02 -5.47
N LEU A 64 -7.66 -20.58 -4.26
CA LEU A 64 -8.54 -21.62 -3.74
C LEU A 64 -9.93 -21.09 -3.35
N ASP A 65 -9.99 -19.85 -2.87
CA ASP A 65 -11.23 -19.22 -2.44
C ASP A 65 -11.19 -17.68 -2.62
N TYR A 66 -12.36 -17.07 -2.41
CA TYR A 66 -12.57 -15.62 -2.52
C TYR A 66 -11.68 -14.82 -1.58
N ASP A 67 -11.47 -15.30 -0.35
CA ASP A 67 -10.69 -14.57 0.64
C ASP A 67 -9.20 -14.57 0.30
N GLN A 68 -8.65 -15.67 -0.24
CA GLN A 68 -7.26 -15.68 -0.71
C GLN A 68 -7.05 -14.67 -1.83
N LEU A 69 -7.94 -14.65 -2.82
CA LEU A 69 -7.88 -13.67 -3.91
C LEU A 69 -8.04 -12.24 -3.36
N CYS A 70 -8.98 -12.03 -2.44
CA CYS A 70 -9.20 -10.74 -1.80
C CYS A 70 -7.92 -10.23 -1.12
N ARG A 71 -7.31 -11.05 -0.27
CA ARG A 71 -6.05 -10.74 0.43
C ARG A 71 -4.94 -10.40 -0.54
N HIS A 72 -4.80 -11.19 -1.60
CA HIS A 72 -3.80 -11.00 -2.63
C HIS A 72 -3.97 -9.67 -3.40
N ILE A 73 -5.19 -9.37 -3.84
CA ILE A 73 -5.50 -8.12 -4.55
C ILE A 73 -5.27 -6.90 -3.65
N LEU A 74 -5.69 -6.98 -2.38
CA LEU A 74 -5.51 -5.88 -1.43
C LEU A 74 -4.03 -5.66 -1.07
N LEU A 75 -3.19 -6.69 -1.15
CA LEU A 75 -1.74 -6.57 -1.05
C LEU A 75 -1.15 -5.78 -2.22
N HIS A 76 -1.59 -6.02 -3.47
CA HIS A 76 -1.16 -5.20 -4.60
C HIS A 76 -1.47 -3.72 -4.37
N ALA A 77 -2.70 -3.40 -3.98
CA ALA A 77 -3.11 -2.04 -3.68
C ALA A 77 -2.26 -1.42 -2.57
N PHE A 78 -1.93 -2.21 -1.54
CA PHE A 78 -1.16 -1.73 -0.40
C PHE A 78 0.28 -1.40 -0.79
N PHE A 79 0.92 -2.23 -1.62
CA PHE A 79 2.27 -1.95 -2.08
C PHE A 79 2.33 -0.74 -3.01
N GLU A 80 1.37 -0.58 -3.92
CA GLU A 80 1.28 0.64 -4.72
C GLU A 80 1.06 1.88 -3.84
N TYR A 81 0.25 1.79 -2.78
CA TYR A 81 0.06 2.86 -1.81
C TYR A 81 1.34 3.21 -1.04
N CYS A 82 2.11 2.22 -0.60
CA CYS A 82 3.39 2.46 0.08
C CYS A 82 4.39 3.17 -0.84
N ILE A 83 4.47 2.76 -2.12
CA ILE A 83 5.33 3.40 -3.12
C ILE A 83 4.88 4.84 -3.38
N PHE A 84 3.58 5.03 -3.62
CA PHE A 84 2.96 6.33 -3.83
C PHE A 84 3.24 7.31 -2.68
N ASN A 85 3.02 6.88 -1.43
CA ASN A 85 3.30 7.70 -0.25
C ASN A 85 4.79 8.02 -0.15
N THR A 86 5.66 7.04 -0.41
CA THR A 86 7.11 7.25 -0.37
C THR A 86 7.51 8.29 -1.42
N GLN A 87 6.97 8.21 -2.64
CA GLN A 87 7.22 9.19 -3.69
C GLN A 87 6.73 10.59 -3.30
N ASN A 88 5.53 10.71 -2.72
CA ASN A 88 5.01 11.98 -2.22
C ASN A 88 5.91 12.58 -1.14
N CYS A 89 6.29 11.79 -0.14
CA CYS A 89 7.22 12.24 0.89
C CYS A 89 8.54 12.72 0.27
N LEU A 90 9.13 11.93 -0.65
CA LEU A 90 10.38 12.31 -1.32
C LEU A 90 10.25 13.60 -2.15
N LYS A 91 9.13 13.80 -2.86
CA LYS A 91 8.85 15.04 -3.61
C LYS A 91 8.75 16.24 -2.66
N SER A 92 8.00 16.12 -1.56
CA SER A 92 7.84 17.19 -0.57
C SER A 92 9.15 17.58 0.12
N HIS A 93 10.12 16.67 0.21
CA HIS A 93 11.43 16.91 0.82
C HIS A 93 12.51 17.45 -0.16
N HIS A 94 12.12 17.98 -1.32
CA HIS A 94 12.93 18.71 -2.32
C HIS A 94 14.48 18.60 -2.16
N LYS A 95 15.10 17.65 -2.89
CA LYS A 95 16.56 17.51 -3.13
C LYS A 95 17.48 17.10 -1.95
N ILE A 96 16.99 16.83 -0.75
CA ILE A 96 17.91 16.62 0.40
C ILE A 96 18.50 15.19 0.47
N TRP A 97 17.90 14.19 -0.20
CA TRP A 97 18.38 12.81 -0.05
C TRP A 97 18.40 12.02 -1.36
N ASN A 98 19.62 11.72 -1.84
CA ASN A 98 19.87 10.56 -2.71
C ASN A 98 19.73 9.28 -1.85
N PHE A 99 18.53 9.00 -1.33
CA PHE A 99 18.26 7.73 -0.64
C PHE A 99 18.28 6.62 -1.68
N VAL A 100 19.45 6.03 -1.90
CA VAL A 100 19.55 4.67 -2.39
C VAL A 100 19.29 3.79 -1.18
N CYS A 101 18.01 3.54 -0.87
CA CYS A 101 17.67 2.49 0.08
C CYS A 101 18.35 1.21 -0.42
N CYS A 102 19.17 0.58 0.42
CA CYS A 102 20.15 -0.47 0.09
C CYS A 102 19.55 -1.68 -0.64
N GLY A 103 19.24 -1.53 -1.93
CA GLY A 103 18.73 -2.58 -2.83
C GLY A 103 17.28 -2.43 -3.29
N ILE A 104 16.46 -1.56 -2.68
CA ILE A 104 15.05 -1.34 -3.07
C ILE A 104 14.89 0.13 -3.42
N ASN A 105 15.01 0.47 -4.70
CA ASN A 105 14.61 1.79 -5.16
C ASN A 105 13.09 1.90 -4.96
N CYS A 106 12.66 2.64 -3.93
CA CYS A 106 11.26 2.87 -3.60
C CYS A 106 10.50 3.67 -4.67
N GLN A 107 11.20 4.19 -5.68
CA GLN A 107 10.63 4.79 -6.87
C GLN A 107 10.25 3.73 -7.92
N LYS A 108 10.71 2.47 -7.77
CA LYS A 108 10.32 1.38 -8.66
C LYS A 108 8.90 0.91 -8.34
N PRO A 109 8.09 0.60 -9.35
CA PRO A 109 6.81 -0.09 -9.19
C PRO A 109 6.90 -1.37 -8.35
N ALA A 110 5.79 -1.75 -7.71
CA ALA A 110 5.75 -2.87 -6.76
C ALA A 110 6.19 -4.19 -7.40
N TYR A 111 5.80 -4.44 -8.65
CA TYR A 111 6.11 -5.67 -9.38
C TYR A 111 7.61 -5.87 -9.67
N LEU A 112 8.45 -4.83 -9.54
CA LEU A 112 9.91 -4.94 -9.69
C LEU A 112 10.63 -5.25 -8.37
N GLN A 113 9.91 -5.25 -7.24
CA GLN A 113 10.49 -5.44 -5.92
C GLN A 113 10.36 -6.91 -5.49
N ARG A 114 11.50 -7.61 -5.32
CA ARG A 114 11.54 -9.03 -4.92
C ARG A 114 10.83 -9.29 -3.59
N THR A 115 10.88 -8.35 -2.65
CA THR A 115 10.18 -8.42 -1.37
C THR A 115 8.67 -8.47 -1.56
N THR A 116 8.11 -7.62 -2.42
CA THR A 116 6.68 -7.60 -2.76
C THR A 116 6.22 -8.96 -3.29
N GLU A 117 6.95 -9.54 -4.24
CA GLU A 117 6.64 -10.87 -4.78
C GLU A 117 6.59 -11.94 -3.68
N LYS A 118 7.55 -11.93 -2.74
CA LYS A 118 7.55 -12.88 -1.62
C LYS A 118 6.32 -12.73 -0.72
N PHE A 119 5.85 -11.50 -0.50
CA PHE A 119 4.67 -11.24 0.33
C PHE A 119 3.37 -11.60 -0.39
N LEU A 120 3.25 -11.31 -1.69
CA LEU A 120 2.08 -11.63 -2.51
C LEU A 120 1.73 -13.12 -2.49
N TRP A 121 2.75 -13.97 -2.38
CA TRP A 121 2.64 -15.43 -2.37
C TRP A 121 2.97 -16.06 -1.01
N ASN A 122 2.91 -15.28 0.06
CA ASN A 122 3.13 -15.82 1.40
C ASN A 122 1.92 -16.69 1.81
N PRO A 123 2.11 -18.01 2.03
CA PRO A 123 1.00 -18.93 2.30
C PRO A 123 0.26 -18.58 3.59
N ILE A 124 0.96 -18.11 4.62
CA ILE A 124 0.33 -17.73 5.90
C ILE A 124 -0.64 -16.56 5.67
N ILE A 125 -0.22 -15.54 4.91
CA ILE A 125 -1.08 -14.40 4.60
C ILE A 125 -2.24 -14.85 3.71
N LEU A 126 -1.97 -15.63 2.67
CA LEU A 126 -3.02 -16.09 1.75
C LEU A 126 -4.05 -16.99 2.43
N GLU A 127 -3.65 -17.84 3.38
CA GLU A 127 -4.54 -18.80 4.05
C GLU A 127 -5.26 -18.18 5.24
N ARG A 128 -4.58 -17.35 6.03
CA ARG A 128 -5.07 -16.88 7.34
C ARG A 128 -5.36 -15.37 7.40
N GLY A 129 -4.84 -14.60 6.45
CA GLY A 129 -4.88 -13.15 6.50
C GLY A 129 -3.93 -12.55 7.52
N PHE A 130 -4.27 -11.34 7.98
CA PHE A 130 -3.48 -10.59 8.93
C PHE A 130 -4.12 -10.71 10.30
N GLU A 131 -3.42 -11.37 11.22
CA GLU A 131 -3.84 -11.58 12.60
C GLU A 131 -2.95 -10.78 13.54
N CYS A 132 -3.53 -9.94 14.37
CA CYS A 132 -2.77 -9.20 15.38
C CYS A 132 -2.23 -10.16 16.43
N GLN A 133 -0.97 -9.96 16.81
CA GLN A 133 -0.30 -10.76 17.86
C GLN A 133 -0.01 -9.91 19.11
N TRP A 134 -0.59 -8.71 19.20
CA TRP A 134 -0.49 -7.91 20.42
C TRP A 134 -1.21 -8.63 21.55
N LYS A 135 -0.69 -8.46 22.77
CA LYS A 135 -1.31 -9.06 23.96
C LYS A 135 -2.75 -8.54 24.10
N ASP A 136 -3.68 -9.46 24.36
CA ASP A 136 -5.11 -9.18 24.55
C ASP A 136 -5.78 -8.51 23.33
N CYS A 137 -5.28 -8.80 22.12
CA CYS A 137 -5.88 -8.37 20.86
C CYS A 137 -6.23 -9.58 19.98
N ASP A 138 -7.48 -9.64 19.51
CA ASP A 138 -8.01 -10.68 18.62
C ASP A 138 -8.32 -10.14 17.20
N TYR A 139 -7.81 -8.95 16.88
CA TYR A 139 -8.10 -8.29 15.61
C TYR A 139 -7.54 -9.09 14.43
N THR A 140 -8.40 -9.34 13.44
CA THR A 140 -8.01 -9.97 12.18
C THR A 140 -8.57 -9.19 10.99
N THR A 141 -7.89 -9.25 9.85
CA THR A 141 -8.35 -8.60 8.61
C THR A 141 -7.73 -9.22 7.36
N ASN A 142 -8.42 -9.09 6.23
CA ASN A 142 -7.90 -9.43 4.91
C ASN A 142 -7.13 -8.28 4.24
N SER A 143 -7.13 -7.08 4.84
CA SER A 143 -6.49 -5.89 4.26
C SER A 143 -5.21 -5.52 5.02
N ALA A 144 -4.07 -5.58 4.31
CA ALA A 144 -2.78 -5.13 4.86
C ALA A 144 -2.81 -3.68 5.36
N TYR A 145 -3.53 -2.80 4.68
CA TYR A 145 -3.69 -1.41 5.10
C TYR A 145 -4.46 -1.30 6.43
N LEU A 146 -5.61 -1.97 6.54
CA LEU A 146 -6.38 -1.94 7.79
C LEU A 146 -5.59 -2.55 8.94
N PHE A 147 -4.81 -3.59 8.68
CA PHE A 147 -3.91 -4.17 9.67
C PHE A 147 -2.86 -3.16 10.15
N VAL A 148 -2.20 -2.45 9.22
CA VAL A 148 -1.22 -1.42 9.58
C VAL A 148 -1.86 -0.26 10.35
N GLU A 149 -3.05 0.20 9.96
CA GLU A 149 -3.78 1.24 10.69
C GLU A 149 -4.16 0.77 12.10
N HIS A 150 -4.58 -0.49 12.25
CA HIS A 150 -4.85 -1.11 13.55
C HIS A 150 -3.60 -1.15 14.44
N VAL A 151 -2.47 -1.65 13.92
CA VAL A 151 -1.21 -1.80 14.67
C VAL A 151 -0.69 -0.44 15.16
N LYS A 152 -0.86 0.64 14.39
CA LYS A 152 -0.53 2.00 14.85
C LYS A 152 -1.29 2.36 16.14
N GLY A 153 -2.53 1.92 16.27
CA GLY A 153 -3.34 2.14 17.48
C GLY A 153 -2.70 1.58 18.74
N HIS A 154 -2.02 0.44 18.64
CA HIS A 154 -1.28 -0.13 19.76
C HIS A 154 -0.02 0.67 20.10
N ASP A 155 0.74 1.11 19.09
CA ASP A 155 1.93 1.96 19.31
C ASP A 155 1.57 3.27 20.05
N TYR A 156 0.43 3.88 19.73
CA TYR A 156 -0.04 5.05 20.46
C TYR A 156 -0.41 4.77 21.92
N ALA A 157 -1.01 3.61 22.21
CA ALA A 157 -1.41 3.22 23.56
C ALA A 157 -0.22 2.83 24.44
N ASP A 158 0.75 2.08 23.91
CA ASP A 158 1.95 1.71 24.64
C ASP A 158 2.81 2.94 24.99
N ASN A 159 2.82 3.96 24.12
CA ASN A 159 3.50 5.22 24.41
C ASN A 159 2.80 6.05 25.49
N CYS A 160 1.48 5.96 25.67
CA CYS A 160 0.80 6.69 26.75
C CYS A 160 0.96 6.01 28.12
N ASP A 161 1.05 4.68 28.16
CA ASP A 161 1.23 3.92 29.40
C ASP A 161 2.68 4.01 29.94
N ASN A 162 3.67 4.16 29.04
CA ASN A 162 5.08 4.34 29.41
C ASN A 162 5.42 5.72 30.00
N ILE A 163 4.52 6.72 29.93
CA ILE A 163 4.75 8.02 30.59
C ILE A 163 4.48 7.93 32.10
N ASN A 164 3.80 6.87 32.59
CA ASN A 164 3.38 6.74 33.98
C ASN A 164 4.06 5.65 34.81
N THR A 165 5.01 4.86 34.27
CA THR A 165 5.72 3.88 35.09
C THR A 165 7.19 3.77 34.75
N ASN A 166 8.04 3.94 35.78
CA ASN A 166 9.45 3.61 35.73
C ASN A 166 9.64 2.12 35.41
N SER A 167 10.43 1.86 34.37
CA SER A 167 11.25 0.66 34.17
C SER A 167 10.51 -0.67 33.99
N SER A 168 10.26 -1.03 32.72
CA SER A 168 10.55 -2.34 32.11
C SER A 168 10.33 -2.23 30.61
N GLN A 169 11.39 -1.96 29.87
CA GLN A 169 11.40 -1.87 28.41
C GLN A 169 10.83 -3.15 27.78
N LEU A 170 9.60 -3.10 27.27
CA LEU A 170 9.05 -4.15 26.44
C LEU A 170 9.49 -3.89 25.00
N VAL A 171 10.38 -4.75 24.53
CA VAL A 171 10.96 -4.71 23.19
C VAL A 171 9.99 -5.42 22.24
N CYS A 172 9.54 -4.72 21.20
CA CYS A 172 8.88 -5.35 20.06
C CYS A 172 9.84 -6.39 19.45
N LEU A 173 9.43 -7.66 19.40
CA LEU A 173 10.27 -8.78 18.94
C LEU A 173 10.30 -8.93 17.40
N TRP A 174 10.24 -7.82 16.67
CA TRP A 174 10.39 -7.79 15.21
C TRP A 174 11.39 -6.73 14.76
#